data_AF-A0A6V7V667-F1
#
_entry.id   AF-A0A6V7V667-F1
#
_cell.length_a   1.000
_cell.length_b   1.000
_cell.length_c   1.000
_cell.angle_alpha   90.00
_cell.angle_beta   90.00
_cell.angle_gamma   90.00
#
_symmetry.space_group_name_H-M   'P 1'
#
loop_
_entity.id
_entity.type
_entity.pdbx_description
1 polymer ?
#
loop_
_entity_poly.entity_id
_entity_poly.type
_entity_poly.pdbx_seq_one_letter_code
_entity_poly.pdbx_strand_id
1 'polypeptide(L)' 'MDRKTIHKGCFKCAICDKILEHGSSGLDNGLAKYGPIWLCRQHLLLDPTTKEQMVAQKGFKQRGAKKK' A
#
# COMPACT_ATOMS: atom_id res chain seq x y z
N MET A 1 -5.43 5.25 19.31
CA MET A 1 -5.12 5.70 17.94
C MET A 1 -3.69 5.28 17.63
N ASP A 2 -3.51 4.16 16.95
CA ASP A 2 -2.20 3.58 16.64
C ASP A 2 -1.48 4.44 15.60
N ARG A 3 -0.56 5.31 16.04
CA ARG A 3 0.07 6.34 15.21
C ARG A 3 1.19 5.68 14.39
N LYS A 4 0.82 5.07 13.25
CA LYS A 4 1.78 4.48 12.31
C LYS A 4 2.60 5.59 11.65
N THR A 5 3.84 5.77 12.09
CA THR A 5 4.80 6.70 11.49
C THR A 5 5.50 6.04 10.30
N ILE A 6 5.55 6.76 9.17
CA ILE A 6 6.26 6.35 7.96
C ILE A 6 7.23 7.46 7.57
N HIS A 7 8.42 7.11 7.08
CA HIS A 7 9.37 8.12 6.59
C HIS A 7 8.75 8.90 5.43
N LYS A 8 9.02 10.22 5.36
CA LYS A 8 8.52 11.09 4.29
C LYS A 8 8.87 10.57 2.89
N GLY A 9 10.08 10.04 2.71
CA GLY A 9 10.52 9.44 1.44
C GLY A 9 9.97 8.03 1.17
N CYS A 10 9.48 7.34 2.20
CA CYS A 10 8.82 6.04 2.06
C CYS A 10 7.30 6.17 1.89
N PHE A 11 6.74 7.36 2.15
CA PHE A 11 5.33 7.66 1.96
C PHE A 11 5.02 7.90 0.48
N LYS A 12 5.00 6.80 -0.26
CA LYS A 12 4.75 6.79 -1.70
C LYS A 12 3.78 5.69 -2.09
N CYS A 13 3.11 5.87 -3.21
CA CYS A 13 2.18 4.88 -3.72
C CYS A 13 2.93 3.60 -4.09
N ALA A 14 2.49 2.47 -3.55
CA ALA A 14 3.09 1.18 -3.89
C ALA A 14 3.01 0.87 -5.39
N ILE A 15 2.02 1.39 -6.12
CA ILE A 15 1.79 1.09 -7.54
C ILE A 15 2.54 2.05 -8.47
N CYS A 16 2.43 3.36 -8.28
CA CYS A 16 3.06 4.35 -9.18
C CYS A 16 4.29 5.06 -8.61
N ASP A 17 4.77 4.69 -7.42
CA ASP A 17 5.88 5.36 -6.70
C ASP A 17 5.70 6.87 -6.46
N LYS A 18 4.52 7.43 -6.78
CA LYS A 18 4.21 8.84 -6.54
C LYS A 18 4.26 9.12 -5.04
N ILE A 19 5.01 10.15 -4.65
CA ILE A 19 5.02 10.66 -3.29
C ILE A 19 3.59 11.05 -2.89
N LEU A 20 3.16 10.51 -1.77
CA LEU A 20 1.83 10.74 -1.23
C LEU A 20 1.87 12.00 -0.35
N GLU A 21 0.80 12.78 -0.43
CA GLU A 21 0.61 13.93 0.45
C GLU A 21 -0.47 13.62 1.47
N HIS A 22 -0.32 14.18 2.67
CA HIS A 22 -1.29 14.04 3.75
C HIS A 22 -2.67 14.51 3.24
N GLY A 23 -3.65 13.60 3.22
CA GLY A 23 -5.03 13.87 2.76
C GLY A 23 -5.39 13.34 1.36
N SER A 24 -4.41 12.95 0.53
CA SER A 24 -4.65 12.39 -0.83
C SER A 24 -4.24 10.92 -0.97
N SER A 25 -4.10 10.24 0.15
CA SER A 25 -3.61 8.86 0.24
C SER A 25 -4.42 8.04 1.23
N GLY A 26 -4.59 6.76 0.94
CA GLY A 26 -5.23 5.80 1.84
C GLY A 26 -4.39 4.55 2.01
N LEU A 27 -4.56 3.91 3.17
CA LEU A 27 -4.02 2.58 3.42
C LEU A 27 -5.07 1.58 2.96
N ASP A 28 -4.68 0.67 2.08
CA ASP A 28 -5.60 -0.34 1.55
C ASP A 28 -5.62 -1.57 2.45
N ASN A 29 -6.77 -1.81 3.10
CA ASN A 29 -6.92 -2.97 3.98
C ASN A 29 -7.01 -4.30 3.22
N GLY A 30 -7.38 -4.31 1.93
CA GLY A 30 -7.39 -5.53 1.11
C GLY A 30 -5.98 -6.05 0.83
N LEU A 31 -5.00 -5.14 0.81
CA LEU A 31 -3.59 -5.45 0.65
C LEU A 31 -2.85 -5.70 1.97
N ALA A 32 -3.55 -5.80 3.09
CA ALA A 32 -2.93 -6.01 4.40
C ALA A 32 -2.00 -7.24 4.45
N LYS A 33 -2.24 -8.25 3.61
CA LYS A 33 -1.36 -9.44 3.44
C LYS A 33 0.05 -9.14 2.91
N TYR A 34 0.24 -8.00 2.23
CA TYR A 34 1.55 -7.50 1.81
C TYR A 34 2.19 -6.58 2.87
N GLY A 35 1.43 -6.21 3.90
CA GLY A 35 1.82 -5.25 4.93
C GLY A 35 1.12 -3.90 4.77
N PRO A 36 1.57 -2.84 5.47
CA PRO A 36 0.99 -1.50 5.36
C PRO A 36 1.31 -0.89 4.00
N ILE A 37 0.42 -1.09 3.02
CA ILE A 37 0.53 -0.53 1.68
C ILE A 37 -0.26 0.76 1.58
N TRP A 38 0.45 1.82 1.19
CA TRP A 38 -0.11 3.12 0.91
C TRP A 38 -0.36 3.27 -0.58
N LEU A 39 -1.57 3.70 -0.92
CA LEU A 39 -1.99 3.98 -2.29
C LEU A 39 -2.39 5.46 -2.42
N CYS A 40 -2.16 6.02 -3.60
CA CYS A 40 -2.75 7.32 -3.92
C CYS A 40 -4.25 7.15 -4.14
N ARG A 41 -5.01 8.24 -4.00
CA ARG A 41 -6.48 8.23 -4.18
C ARG A 41 -6.94 7.53 -5.46
N GLN A 42 -6.25 7.76 -6.57
CA GLN A 42 -6.56 7.13 -7.86
C GLN A 42 -6.43 5.61 -7.81
N HIS A 43 -5.34 5.08 -7.26
CA HIS A 43 -5.15 3.63 -7.14
C HIS A 43 -5.98 3.03 -6.01
N LEU A 44 -6.35 3.79 -4.98
CA LEU A 44 -7.21 3.34 -3.89
C LEU A 44 -8.63 3.03 -4.39
N LEU A 45 -9.13 3.83 -5.34
CA LEU A 45 -10.44 3.68 -5.99
C LEU A 45 -10.51 2.51 -6.99
N LEU A 46 -9.38 1.90 -7.35
CA LEU A 46 -9.38 0.74 -8.23
C LEU A 46 -9.93 -0.50 -7.52
N ASP A 47 -10.34 -1.47 -8.32
CA ASP A 47 -10.76 -2.77 -7.83
C ASP A 47 -9.65 -3.44 -7.01
N PRO A 48 -10.02 -4.13 -5.91
CA PRO A 48 -9.06 -4.87 -5.07
C PRO A 48 -8.21 -5.84 -5.88
N THR A 49 -8.80 -6.56 -6.82
CA THR A 49 -8.10 -7.50 -7.70
C THR A 49 -6.99 -6.82 -8.51
N THR A 50 -7.29 -5.66 -9.12
CA THR A 50 -6.30 -4.92 -9.93
C THR A 50 -5.20 -4.35 -9.05
N LYS A 51 -5.54 -3.82 -7.87
CA LYS A 51 -4.56 -3.34 -6.88
C LYS A 51 -3.60 -4.45 -6.49
N GLU A 52 -4.11 -5.64 -6.19
CA GLU A 52 -3.31 -6.82 -5.84
C GLU A 52 -2.36 -7.25 -6.96
N GLN A 53 -2.86 -7.33 -8.19
CA GLN A 53 -2.04 -7.70 -9.34
C GLN A 53 -0.90 -6.71 -9.57
N MET A 54 -1.17 -5.40 -9.48
CA MET A 54 -0.14 -4.37 -9.67
C MET A 54 0.91 -4.39 -8.56
N VAL A 55 0.47 -4.55 -7.31
CA VAL A 55 1.37 -4.67 -6.15
C VAL A 55 2.24 -5.92 -6.24
N ALA A 56 1.65 -7.05 -6.64
CA ALA A 56 2.38 -8.31 -6.86
C ALA A 56 3.39 -8.19 -8.02
N GLN A 57 2.99 -7.61 -9.15
CA GLN A 57 3.89 -7.36 -10.30
C GLN A 57 5.08 -6.47 -9.93
N LYS A 58 4.86 -5.51 -9.03
CA LYS A 58 5.92 -4.63 -8.54
C LYS A 58 6.92 -5.30 -7.60
N GLY A 59 6.67 -6.55 -7.21
CA GLY A 59 7.56 -7.32 -6.34
C GLY A 59 7.32 -7.10 -4.85
N PHE A 60 6.16 -6.57 -4.45
CA PHE A 60 5.78 -6.60 -3.03
C PHE A 60 5.60 -8.06 -2.60
N LYS A 61 6.46 -8.52 -1.70
CA LYS A 61 6.34 -9.86 -1.12
C LYS A 61 5.23 -9.85 -0.09
N GLN A 62 4.34 -10.84 -0.15
CA GLN A 62 3.34 -11.04 0.89
C GLN A 62 4.05 -11.22 2.24
N ARG A 63 3.85 -10.27 3.17
CA ARG A 63 4.33 -10.40 4.55
C ARG A 63 3.32 -11.26 5.30
N GLY A 64 3.29 -12.54 4.95
CA GLY A 64 2.24 -13.46 5.37
C GLY A 64 2.70 -14.90 5.38
N ALA A 65 3.87 -15.19 5.95
CA ALA A 65 4.23 -16.54 6.37
C ALA A 65 5.18 -16.51 7.57
N LYS A 66 4.92 -15.69 8.60
CA LYS A 66 5.36 -16.10 9.94
C LYS A 66 4.34 -17.11 10.45
N LYS A 67 4.55 -18.38 10.07
CA LYS A 67 4.03 -19.51 10.84
C LYS A 67 4.46 -19.29 12.28
N LYS A 68 3.49 -19.18 13.19
CA LYS A 68 3.73 -19.41 14.61
C LYS A 68 3.10 -20.74 14.96
#